data_AF-A0A1M5N2S6-F1
#
_entry.id   AF-A0A1M5N2S6-F1
#
_cell.length_a   1.000
_cell.length_b   1.000
_cell.length_c   1.000
_cell.angle_alpha   90.00
_cell.angle_beta   90.00
_cell.angle_gamma   90.00
#
_symmetry.space_group_name_H-M   'P 1'
#
loop_
_entity.id
_entity.type
_entity.pdbx_description
1 polymer ?
#
loop_
_entity_poly.entity_id
_entity_poly.type
_entity_poly.pdbx_seq_one_letter_code
_entity_poly.pdbx_strand_id
1 'polypeptide(L)'
;MSAAKFLELSNFGLKLMRYHGDPQTPSQHWPMQTTFEIATNGQGLYEFTPHVRTFVQGTGLLTLFVRHTSCSLLIQENADPEVKTDLRNYFARLVPPTTDPSMKYLTHTYEGPDDMPAHIKAAMMPVSLSIPVTDGTLTLGTWQGIYLFEHRDRPHRRSVVVHLSS
;
A
#
# COMPACT_ATOMS: atom_id res chain seq x y z
N MET A 1 33.52 -25.50 22.09
CA MET A 1 33.21 -24.07 22.29
C MET A 1 33.20 -23.37 20.94
N SER A 2 32.06 -22.74 20.65
CA SER A 2 31.65 -21.76 19.62
C SER A 2 32.55 -21.37 18.43
N ALA A 3 31.94 -21.53 17.26
CA ALA A 3 31.75 -20.64 16.11
C ALA A 3 32.48 -19.27 16.01
N ALA A 4 33.12 -19.10 14.84
CA ALA A 4 32.98 -18.04 13.84
C ALA A 4 33.04 -16.55 14.24
N LYS A 5 34.08 -15.88 13.73
CA LYS A 5 34.14 -14.44 13.47
C LYS A 5 33.83 -14.22 11.98
N PHE A 6 32.79 -13.45 11.69
CA PHE A 6 32.65 -12.70 10.45
C PHE A 6 32.18 -11.30 10.85
N LEU A 7 32.83 -10.26 10.32
CA LEU A 7 32.20 -9.00 9.91
C LEU A 7 33.27 -7.98 9.53
N GLU A 8 33.19 -7.52 8.28
CA GLU A 8 33.21 -6.10 7.98
C GLU A 8 32.35 -5.88 6.73
N LEU A 9 31.35 -4.99 6.84
CA LEU A 9 30.95 -4.02 5.79
C LEU A 9 29.79 -3.13 6.29
N SER A 10 30.20 -1.91 6.64
CA SER A 10 29.58 -0.59 6.48
C SER A 10 28.05 -0.42 6.27
N ASN A 11 27.46 0.29 7.24
CA ASN A 11 26.68 1.54 7.13
C ASN A 11 25.65 1.69 5.99
N PHE A 12 24.40 1.31 6.27
CA PHE A 12 23.21 2.03 5.83
C PHE A 12 22.30 2.28 7.03
N GLY A 13 21.94 3.54 7.26
CA GLY A 13 21.15 3.98 8.41
C GLY A 13 19.70 3.50 8.35
N LEU A 14 19.43 2.30 8.88
CA LEU A 14 18.10 1.95 9.37
C LEU A 14 17.93 2.50 10.79
N LYS A 15 16.91 3.33 10.98
CA LYS A 15 16.41 3.69 12.30
C LYS A 15 15.78 2.43 12.91
N LEU A 16 16.58 1.67 13.66
CA LEU A 16 16.12 0.54 14.47
C LEU A 16 14.98 1.02 15.39
N MET A 17 13.76 0.53 15.15
CA MET A 17 12.74 0.50 16.20
C MET A 17 13.24 -0.45 17.29
N ARG A 18 13.66 0.12 18.43
CA ARG A 18 14.01 -0.66 19.61
C ARG A 18 12.72 -1.08 20.31
N TYR A 19 12.43 -2.38 20.28
CA TYR A 19 11.53 -2.99 21.24
C TYR A 19 12.29 -3.12 22.57
N HIS A 20 11.82 -2.46 23.64
CA HIS A 20 12.30 -2.69 25.00
C HIS A 20 11.30 -3.58 25.72
N GLY A 21 11.62 -4.88 25.79
CA GLY A 21 10.89 -5.88 26.57
C GLY A 21 11.83 -6.56 27.57
N ASP A 22 11.35 -6.65 28.82
CA ASP A 22 11.94 -7.31 29.99
C ASP A 22 12.20 -8.83 29.75
N PRO A 23 13.26 -9.48 30.30
CA PRO A 23 13.64 -10.85 29.95
C PRO A 23 12.90 -11.90 30.80
N GLN A 24 11.57 -11.87 30.75
CA GLN A 24 10.70 -12.94 31.22
C GLN A 24 9.81 -13.34 30.03
N THR A 25 10.04 -14.55 29.49
CA THR A 25 9.45 -15.09 28.25
C THR A 25 7.95 -14.80 28.11
N PRO A 26 7.53 -13.89 27.20
CA PRO A 26 6.14 -13.70 26.86
C PRO A 26 5.76 -14.71 25.76
N SER A 27 4.58 -15.33 25.83
CA SER A 27 3.91 -15.83 24.63
C SER A 27 3.83 -14.66 23.66
N GLN A 28 4.67 -14.68 22.63
CA GLN A 28 4.86 -13.58 21.69
C GLN A 28 3.62 -13.53 20.80
N HIS A 29 2.55 -12.89 21.28
CA HIS A 29 1.36 -12.65 20.49
C HIS A 29 1.76 -11.75 19.33
N TRP A 30 1.81 -12.33 18.14
CA TRP A 30 2.02 -11.55 16.93
C TRP A 30 0.91 -10.52 16.80
N PRO A 31 1.24 -9.25 16.51
CA PRO A 31 0.21 -8.26 16.28
C PRO A 31 -0.60 -8.70 15.06
N MET A 32 -1.83 -9.14 15.31
CA MET A 32 -2.79 -9.44 14.24
C MET A 32 -3.10 -8.22 13.40
N GLN A 33 -2.78 -7.01 13.88
CA GLN A 33 -3.01 -5.76 13.16
C GLN A 33 -1.84 -4.79 13.28
N THR A 34 -1.53 -4.11 12.18
CA THR A 34 -0.64 -2.94 12.16
C THR A 34 -1.16 -1.89 11.17
N THR A 35 -0.42 -0.80 11.00
CA THR A 35 -0.68 0.23 10.01
C THR A 35 0.60 0.54 9.24
N PHE A 36 0.50 0.53 7.92
CA PHE A 36 1.56 1.00 7.03
C PHE A 36 1.26 2.42 6.58
N GLU A 37 2.29 3.27 6.61
CA GLU A 37 2.26 4.63 6.06
C GLU A 37 3.01 4.65 4.73
N ILE A 38 2.30 5.01 3.66
CA ILE A 38 2.83 5.07 2.30
C ILE A 38 2.92 6.54 1.89
N ALA A 39 4.14 7.00 1.62
CA ALA A 39 4.35 8.33 1.08
C ALA A 39 4.15 8.33 -0.44
N THR A 40 3.39 9.30 -0.94
CA THR A 40 3.11 9.49 -2.37
C THR A 40 3.61 10.85 -2.81
N ASN A 41 3.97 10.99 -4.09
CA ASN A 41 4.45 12.21 -4.72
C ASN A 41 3.69 12.46 -6.04
N GLY A 42 2.36 12.44 -5.96
CA GLY A 42 1.46 12.61 -7.10
C GLY A 42 0.85 11.31 -7.62
N GLN A 43 0.01 11.43 -8.66
CA GLN A 43 -0.79 10.32 -9.16
C GLN A 43 0.08 9.16 -9.65
N GLY A 44 -0.25 7.95 -9.23
CA GLY A 44 0.47 6.76 -9.64
C GLY A 44 0.26 5.55 -8.74
N LEU A 45 0.86 4.43 -9.14
CA LEU A 45 0.82 3.18 -8.41
C LEU A 45 2.10 3.02 -7.58
N TYR A 46 1.92 2.92 -6.26
CA TYR A 46 2.98 2.79 -5.27
C TYR A 46 2.97 1.35 -4.75
N GLU A 47 3.96 0.56 -5.13
CA GLU A 47 4.05 -0.83 -4.70
C GLU A 47 4.48 -0.91 -3.23
N PHE A 48 3.80 -1.75 -2.45
CA PHE A 48 4.20 -2.02 -1.07
C PHE A 48 4.16 -3.50 -0.71
N THR A 49 4.11 -4.40 -1.71
CA THR A 49 4.19 -5.86 -1.55
C THR A 49 5.31 -6.31 -0.59
N PRO A 50 6.55 -5.78 -0.67
CA PRO A 50 7.62 -6.20 0.23
C PRO A 50 7.32 -5.94 1.71
N HIS A 51 6.66 -4.82 2.04
CA HIS A 51 6.26 -4.50 3.41
C HIS A 51 5.22 -5.51 3.93
N VAL A 52 4.25 -5.87 3.09
CA VAL A 52 3.23 -6.87 3.44
C VAL A 52 3.87 -8.23 3.69
N ARG A 53 4.83 -8.65 2.85
CA ARG A 53 5.57 -9.91 3.02
C ARG A 53 6.30 -9.99 4.36
N THR A 54 6.79 -8.86 4.89
CA THR A 54 7.44 -8.85 6.21
C THR A 54 6.47 -8.94 7.39
N PHE A 55 5.17 -8.70 7.16
CA PHE A 55 4.15 -8.73 8.20
C PHE A 55 3.41 -10.08 8.30
N VAL A 56 3.29 -10.81 7.20
CA VAL A 56 2.51 -12.05 7.21
C VAL A 56 3.30 -13.22 7.79
N GLN A 57 2.61 -14.09 8.53
CA GLN A 57 3.12 -15.34 9.08
C GLN A 57 1.99 -16.35 9.26
N GLY A 58 2.29 -17.65 9.31
CA GLY A 58 1.26 -18.68 9.47
C GLY A 58 0.27 -18.75 8.30
N THR A 59 -0.94 -19.24 8.56
CA THR A 59 -1.99 -19.44 7.55
C THR A 59 -3.25 -18.70 7.97
N GLY A 60 -3.91 -18.03 7.02
CA GLY A 60 -5.09 -17.22 7.31
C GLY A 60 -5.50 -16.30 6.17
N LEU A 61 -6.31 -15.28 6.49
CA LEU A 61 -6.74 -14.23 5.58
C LEU A 61 -6.14 -12.88 5.98
N LEU A 62 -5.34 -12.31 5.09
CA LEU A 62 -4.86 -10.93 5.20
C LEU A 62 -5.93 -9.98 4.64
N THR A 63 -6.32 -8.99 5.43
CA THR A 63 -7.11 -7.84 5.01
C THR A 63 -6.24 -6.59 5.00
N LEU A 64 -6.25 -5.87 3.89
CA LEU A 64 -5.65 -4.55 3.74
C LEU A 64 -6.76 -3.53 3.53
N PHE A 65 -6.81 -2.48 4.34
CA PHE A 65 -7.85 -1.43 4.25
C PHE A 65 -7.23 -0.05 4.26
N VAL A 66 -7.43 0.74 3.20
CA VAL A 66 -6.95 2.11 3.14
C VAL A 66 -7.93 3.06 3.82
N ARG A 67 -7.47 3.86 4.78
CA ARG A 67 -8.30 4.82 5.54
C ARG A 67 -8.40 6.18 4.85
N HIS A 68 -8.70 6.18 3.55
CA HIS A 68 -8.70 7.36 2.70
C HIS A 68 -9.78 7.23 1.62
N THR A 69 -10.30 8.36 1.16
CA THR A 69 -11.40 8.43 0.17
C THR A 69 -10.94 8.98 -1.19
N SER A 70 -9.65 9.23 -1.35
CA SER A 70 -9.03 9.81 -2.55
C SER A 70 -7.82 8.99 -3.05
N CYS A 71 -7.71 7.73 -2.61
CA CYS A 71 -6.77 6.74 -3.13
C CYS A 71 -7.39 5.34 -2.98
N SER A 72 -6.80 4.35 -3.63
CA SER A 72 -7.35 2.98 -3.68
C SER A 72 -6.27 1.94 -3.43
N LEU A 73 -6.69 0.70 -3.20
CA LEU A 73 -5.85 -0.49 -3.17
C LEU A 73 -6.20 -1.39 -4.35
N LEU A 74 -5.18 -1.98 -4.97
CA LEU A 74 -5.37 -2.96 -6.04
C LEU A 74 -4.20 -3.94 -6.12
N ILE A 75 -4.49 -5.09 -6.74
CA ILE A 75 -3.49 -6.07 -7.14
C ILE A 75 -3.33 -5.99 -8.64
N GLN A 76 -2.12 -5.74 -9.13
CA GLN A 76 -1.81 -5.61 -10.55
C GLN A 76 -0.43 -6.15 -10.89
N GLU A 77 -0.10 -6.16 -12.18
CA GLU A 77 1.21 -6.58 -12.66
C GLU A 77 2.35 -5.72 -12.07
N ASN A 78 3.39 -6.39 -11.56
CA ASN A 78 4.59 -5.74 -11.01
C ASN A 78 5.89 -6.00 -11.81
N ALA A 79 5.78 -6.65 -12.97
CA ALA A 79 6.92 -6.92 -13.84
C ALA A 79 7.15 -5.77 -14.85
N ASP A 80 6.11 -5.35 -15.55
CA ASP A 80 6.20 -4.31 -16.57
C ASP A 80 5.82 -2.91 -16.03
N PRO A 81 6.74 -1.92 -16.03
CA PRO A 81 6.42 -0.55 -15.63
C PRO A 81 5.40 0.15 -16.54
N GLU A 82 5.20 -0.29 -17.78
CA GLU A 82 4.21 0.27 -18.71
C GLU A 82 2.79 0.08 -18.19
N VAL A 83 2.49 -1.05 -17.52
CA VAL A 83 1.17 -1.30 -16.91
C VAL A 83 0.78 -0.21 -15.91
N LYS A 84 1.73 0.27 -15.09
CA LYS A 84 1.48 1.36 -14.15
C LYS A 84 1.20 2.68 -14.87
N THR A 85 1.93 2.92 -15.96
CA THR A 85 1.79 4.12 -16.78
C THR A 85 0.43 4.15 -17.47
N ASP A 86 0.03 3.03 -18.07
CA ASP A 86 -1.23 2.91 -18.81
C ASP A 86 -2.44 2.93 -17.90
N LEU A 87 -2.38 2.28 -16.73
CA LEU A 87 -3.45 2.40 -15.73
C LEU A 87 -3.63 3.86 -15.30
N ARG A 88 -2.53 4.57 -15.00
CA ARG A 88 -2.59 6.00 -14.67
C ARG A 88 -3.20 6.82 -15.82
N ASN A 89 -2.75 6.60 -17.05
CA ASN A 89 -3.22 7.32 -18.23
C ASN A 89 -4.71 7.05 -18.52
N TYR A 90 -5.14 5.78 -18.39
CA TYR A 90 -6.52 5.37 -18.57
C TYR A 90 -7.44 6.07 -17.57
N PHE A 91 -7.10 6.07 -16.28
CA PHE A 91 -7.91 6.75 -15.26
C PHE A 91 -7.86 8.27 -15.37
N ALA A 92 -6.75 8.86 -15.82
CA ALA A 92 -6.68 10.29 -16.13
C ALA A 92 -7.62 10.68 -17.29
N ARG A 93 -7.76 9.81 -18.31
CA ARG A 93 -8.71 9.99 -19.40
C ARG A 93 -10.16 9.74 -18.97
N LEU A 94 -10.40 8.72 -18.14
CA LEU A 94 -11.73 8.31 -17.71
C LEU A 94 -12.36 9.32 -16.74
N VAL A 95 -11.54 9.88 -15.85
CA VAL A 95 -11.96 10.87 -14.85
C VAL A 95 -10.95 12.04 -14.87
N PRO A 96 -11.06 12.95 -15.85
CA PRO A 96 -10.23 14.15 -15.95
C PRO A 96 -10.43 15.14 -14.78
N PRO A 97 -9.52 16.13 -14.62
CA PRO A 97 -9.67 17.19 -13.62
C PRO A 97 -10.96 18.00 -13.82
N THR A 98 -11.46 18.64 -12.77
CA THR A 98 -12.68 19.47 -12.83
C THR A 98 -12.56 20.70 -13.74
N THR A 99 -11.35 21.06 -14.14
CA THR A 99 -11.08 22.08 -15.16
C THR A 99 -11.43 21.63 -16.58
N ASP A 100 -11.62 20.32 -16.80
CA ASP A 100 -12.11 19.78 -18.07
C ASP A 100 -13.58 20.19 -18.28
N PRO A 101 -13.97 20.74 -19.46
CA PRO A 101 -15.35 21.13 -19.72
C PRO A 101 -16.38 20.00 -19.55
N SER A 102 -15.98 18.74 -19.71
CA SER A 102 -16.83 17.58 -19.50
C SER A 102 -17.21 17.37 -18.02
N MET A 103 -16.45 17.96 -17.09
CA MET A 103 -16.64 17.85 -15.64
C MET A 103 -17.42 19.01 -15.01
N LYS A 104 -17.98 19.94 -15.79
CA LYS A 104 -18.72 21.12 -15.29
C LYS A 104 -19.93 20.82 -14.41
N TYR A 105 -20.43 19.58 -14.43
CA TYR A 105 -21.55 19.14 -13.60
C TYR A 105 -21.14 18.84 -12.15
N LEU A 106 -19.84 18.74 -11.86
CA LEU A 106 -19.33 18.50 -10.51
C LEU A 106 -19.32 19.80 -9.70
N THR A 107 -19.86 19.75 -8.48
CA THR A 107 -19.99 20.92 -7.60
C THR A 107 -18.89 21.00 -6.54
N HIS A 108 -18.32 19.86 -6.14
CA HIS A 108 -17.20 19.79 -5.19
C HIS A 108 -15.89 20.16 -5.90
N THR A 109 -15.49 21.43 -5.84
CA THR A 109 -14.35 21.98 -6.60
C THR A 109 -13.39 22.82 -5.76
N TYR A 110 -13.57 22.85 -4.44
CA TYR A 110 -12.89 23.80 -3.56
C TYR A 110 -11.52 23.34 -3.03
N GLU A 111 -11.18 22.04 -3.12
CA GLU A 111 -9.87 21.50 -2.65
C GLU A 111 -8.87 21.20 -3.78
N GLY A 112 -9.07 21.82 -4.94
CA GLY A 112 -8.24 21.65 -6.13
C GLY A 112 -8.93 20.86 -7.24
N PRO A 113 -8.43 20.95 -8.47
CA PRO A 113 -9.07 20.38 -9.65
C PRO A 113 -9.03 18.85 -9.71
N ASP A 114 -8.17 18.22 -8.91
CA ASP A 114 -7.96 16.77 -8.84
C ASP A 114 -8.79 16.09 -7.73
N ASP A 115 -9.39 16.85 -6.82
CA ASP A 115 -9.98 16.32 -5.60
C ASP A 115 -11.25 15.48 -5.83
N MET A 116 -12.31 16.05 -6.40
CA MET A 116 -13.51 15.27 -6.75
C MET A 116 -13.21 14.14 -7.73
N PRO A 117 -12.37 14.33 -8.77
CA PRO A 117 -11.89 13.23 -9.61
C PRO A 117 -11.23 12.10 -8.82
N ALA A 118 -10.43 12.42 -7.80
CA ALA A 118 -9.82 11.42 -6.93
C ALA A 118 -10.86 10.63 -6.12
N HIS A 119 -11.90 11.30 -5.63
CA HIS A 119 -13.05 10.62 -4.99
C HIS A 119 -13.80 9.70 -5.96
N ILE A 120 -14.04 10.13 -7.20
CA ILE A 120 -14.70 9.31 -8.22
C ILE A 120 -13.85 8.07 -8.53
N LYS A 121 -12.54 8.24 -8.79
CA LYS A 121 -11.61 7.12 -9.01
C LYS A 121 -11.59 6.15 -7.82
N ALA A 122 -11.61 6.68 -6.58
CA ALA A 122 -11.66 5.86 -5.38
C ALA A 122 -12.98 5.10 -5.20
N ALA A 123 -14.12 5.66 -5.63
CA ALA A 123 -15.41 4.97 -5.61
C ALA A 123 -15.51 3.83 -6.64
N MET A 124 -14.69 3.88 -7.71
CA MET A 124 -14.65 2.87 -8.77
C MET A 124 -13.70 1.70 -8.46
N MET A 125 -12.79 1.89 -7.49
CA MET A 125 -11.69 0.98 -7.23
C MET A 125 -11.74 0.49 -5.78
N PRO A 126 -11.18 -0.70 -5.47
CA PRO A 126 -11.24 -1.21 -4.11
C PRO A 126 -10.51 -0.30 -3.13
N VAL A 127 -11.05 -0.15 -1.92
CA VAL A 127 -10.35 0.40 -0.75
C VAL A 127 -9.94 -0.68 0.24
N SER A 128 -10.35 -1.93 -0.04
CA SER A 128 -10.06 -3.12 0.76
C SER A 128 -9.60 -4.25 -0.14
N LEU A 129 -8.58 -5.00 0.29
CA LEU A 129 -8.12 -6.22 -0.36
C LEU A 129 -8.12 -7.36 0.66
N SER A 130 -8.53 -8.55 0.23
CA SER A 130 -8.44 -9.79 1.00
C SER A 130 -7.55 -10.77 0.26
N ILE A 131 -6.47 -11.22 0.90
CA ILE A 131 -5.42 -12.04 0.29
C ILE A 131 -5.17 -13.26 1.18
N PRO A 132 -5.33 -14.50 0.70
CA PRO A 132 -4.97 -15.66 1.49
C PRO A 132 -3.47 -15.68 1.79
N VAL A 133 -3.15 -16.18 2.99
CA VAL A 133 -1.78 -16.43 3.45
C VAL A 133 -1.68 -17.91 3.74
N THR A 134 -0.65 -18.56 3.22
CA THR A 134 -0.35 -19.98 3.47
C THR A 134 1.11 -20.11 3.86
N ASP A 135 1.36 -20.71 5.02
CA ASP A 135 2.71 -20.97 5.56
C ASP A 135 3.60 -19.71 5.54
N GLY A 136 3.04 -18.58 5.95
CA GLY A 136 3.69 -17.27 6.01
C GLY A 136 3.90 -16.60 4.65
N THR A 137 3.29 -17.12 3.59
CA THR A 137 3.46 -16.59 2.23
C THR A 137 2.13 -16.07 1.68
N LEU A 138 2.15 -14.89 1.07
CA LEU A 138 1.02 -14.36 0.31
C LEU A 138 0.75 -15.27 -0.90
N THR A 139 -0.49 -15.74 -1.08
CA THR A 139 -0.85 -16.58 -2.24
C THR A 139 -1.10 -15.75 -3.50
N LEU A 140 -0.20 -14.82 -3.81
CA LEU A 140 -0.22 -14.00 -5.02
C LEU A 140 0.31 -14.80 -6.22
N GLY A 141 -0.25 -14.55 -7.40
CA GLY A 141 0.31 -15.05 -8.66
C GLY A 141 1.67 -14.43 -8.96
N THR A 142 2.42 -15.03 -9.90
CA THR A 142 3.81 -14.66 -10.26
C THR A 142 3.99 -13.16 -10.51
N TRP A 143 3.02 -12.54 -11.17
CA TRP A 143 3.08 -11.14 -11.60
C TRP A 143 2.31 -10.20 -10.68
N GLN A 144 1.66 -10.70 -9.63
CA GLN A 144 0.79 -9.88 -8.78
C GLN A 144 1.61 -9.12 -7.73
N GLY A 145 1.54 -7.80 -7.79
CA GLY A 145 1.98 -6.87 -6.74
C GLY A 145 0.81 -6.15 -6.09
N ILE A 146 1.00 -5.73 -4.83
CA ILE A 146 0.03 -4.96 -4.06
C ILE A 146 0.39 -3.47 -4.16
N TYR A 147 -0.56 -2.68 -4.62
CA TYR A 147 -0.38 -1.26 -4.90
C TYR A 147 -1.35 -0.39 -4.11
N LEU A 148 -0.84 0.77 -3.70
CA LEU A 148 -1.68 1.93 -3.42
C LEU A 148 -1.74 2.77 -4.70
N PHE A 149 -2.93 3.07 -5.18
CA PHE A 149 -3.14 3.98 -6.31
C PHE A 149 -3.48 5.37 -5.76
N GLU A 150 -2.52 6.28 -5.84
CA GLU A 150 -2.70 7.69 -5.55
C GLU A 150 -3.44 8.38 -6.70
N HIS A 151 -4.51 9.09 -6.38
CA HIS A 151 -5.32 9.82 -7.35
C HIS A 151 -5.15 11.33 -7.25
N ARG A 152 -4.41 11.84 -6.26
CA ARG A 152 -4.09 13.25 -6.06
C ARG A 152 -2.75 13.64 -6.67
N ASP A 153 -2.64 14.88 -7.13
CA ASP A 153 -1.43 15.41 -7.78
C ASP A 153 -0.34 15.81 -6.77
N ARG A 154 -0.75 16.30 -5.59
CA ARG A 154 0.18 16.72 -4.54
C ARG A 154 0.67 15.53 -3.71
N PRO A 155 1.82 15.64 -3.01
CA PRO A 155 2.28 14.60 -2.10
C PRO A 155 1.30 14.34 -0.94
N HIS A 156 1.14 13.07 -0.57
CA HIS A 156 0.33 12.64 0.58
C HIS A 156 1.06 11.57 1.41
N ARG A 157 0.56 11.36 2.64
CA ARG A 157 0.83 10.17 3.45
C ARG A 157 -0.47 9.40 3.59
N ARG A 158 -0.46 8.16 3.09
CA ARG A 158 -1.63 7.28 3.08
C ARG A 158 -1.45 6.16 4.09
N SER A 159 -2.54 5.81 4.75
CA SER A 159 -2.56 4.92 5.89
C SER A 159 -3.35 3.66 5.53
N VAL A 160 -2.67 2.52 5.54
CA VAL A 160 -3.25 1.20 5.23
C VAL A 160 -3.24 0.38 6.50
N VAL A 161 -4.43 0.04 7.00
CA VAL A 161 -4.59 -0.94 8.07
C VAL A 161 -4.34 -2.32 7.50
N VAL A 162 -3.50 -3.09 8.18
CA VAL A 162 -3.08 -4.42 7.79
C VAL A 162 -3.52 -5.36 8.90
N HIS A 163 -4.38 -6.32 8.60
CA HIS A 163 -4.91 -7.25 9.59
C HIS A 163 -4.81 -8.69 9.08
N LEU A 164 -4.31 -9.62 9.89
CA LEU A 164 -4.26 -11.04 9.57
C LEU A 164 -5.12 -11.82 10.57
N SER A 165 -6.13 -12.52 10.05
CA SER A 165 -6.98 -13.44 10.81
C SER A 165 -6.65 -14.88 10.42
N SER A 166 -6.45 -15.76 11.40
CA SER A 166 -6.30 -17.21 11.22
C SER A 166 -7.64 -17.94 11.27
#